data_AF-A0A6G4GV07-F1
#
_entry.id   AF-A0A6G4GV07-F1
#
_cell.length_a   1.000
_cell.length_b   1.000
_cell.length_c   1.000
_cell.angle_alpha   90.00
_cell.angle_beta   90.00
_cell.angle_gamma   90.00
#
_symmetry.space_group_name_H-M   'P 1'
#
loop_
_entity.id
_entity.type
_entity.pdbx_description
1 polymer ?
#
loop_
_entity_poly.entity_id
_entity_poly.type
_entity_poly.pdbx_seq_one_letter_code
_entity_poly.pdbx_strand_id
1 'polypeptide(L)'
;MHLMILDKEETLPEELLKLQEEFKEVKEAIINGDKENTTEEILDLIQVSVGMLDTKVKTEGMDLEKELNRHNRKLVGRDWKSKGKIIIKINS
;
A
#
# COMPACT_ATOMS: atom_id res chain seq x y z
N MET A 1 4.01 -9.22 -13.08
CA MET A 1 3.00 -9.26 -12.00
C MET A 1 2.53 -7.84 -11.75
N HIS A 2 1.24 -7.62 -11.56
CA HIS A 2 0.66 -6.31 -11.28
C HIS A 2 -0.34 -6.45 -10.14
N LEU A 3 -0.53 -5.38 -9.37
CA LEU A 3 -1.62 -5.24 -8.41
C LEU A 3 -2.68 -4.36 -9.05
N MET A 4 -3.96 -4.70 -8.88
CA MET A 4 -5.05 -3.97 -9.53
C MET A 4 -5.38 -2.70 -8.74
N ILE A 5 -5.76 -1.65 -9.45
CA ILE A 5 -6.50 -0.54 -8.86
C ILE A 5 -7.98 -0.92 -8.96
N LEU A 6 -8.66 -0.99 -7.82
CA LEU A 6 -10.07 -1.39 -7.78
C LEU A 6 -10.95 -0.20 -8.18
N ASP A 7 -11.97 -0.47 -8.99
CA ASP A 7 -13.01 0.51 -9.30
C ASP A 7 -13.96 0.62 -8.12
N LYS A 8 -13.79 1.69 -7.32
CA LYS A 8 -14.50 1.91 -6.06
C LYS A 8 -14.68 3.41 -5.80
N GLU A 9 -15.71 3.73 -5.02
CA GLU A 9 -16.13 5.10 -4.67
C GLU A 9 -15.84 5.46 -3.21
N GLU A 10 -14.98 4.68 -2.53
CA GLU A 10 -14.65 4.87 -1.13
C GLU A 10 -13.84 6.16 -0.89
N THR A 11 -14.12 6.81 0.24
CA THR A 11 -13.39 7.98 0.71
C THR A 11 -12.22 7.59 1.62
N LEU A 12 -11.22 8.46 1.78
CA LEU A 12 -10.08 8.20 2.69
C LEU A 12 -10.48 7.79 4.12
N PRO A 13 -11.52 8.39 4.76
CA PRO A 13 -12.01 7.91 6.06
C PRO A 13 -12.54 6.48 6.05
N GLU A 14 -13.22 6.05 4.98
CA GLU A 14 -13.72 4.67 4.83
C GLU A 14 -12.56 3.70 4.60
N GLU A 15 -11.61 4.09 3.75
CA GLU A 15 -10.39 3.32 3.49
C GLU A 15 -9.51 3.19 4.74
N LEU A 16 -9.52 4.19 5.63
CA LEU A 16 -8.82 4.12 6.92
C LEU A 16 -9.41 3.03 7.83
N LEU A 17 -10.73 2.84 7.82
CA LEU A 17 -11.37 1.76 8.59
C LEU A 17 -10.92 0.40 8.05
N LYS A 18 -10.84 0.26 6.72
CA LYS A 18 -10.30 -0.95 6.08
C LYS A 18 -8.83 -1.16 6.42
N LEU A 19 -8.01 -0.12 6.35
CA LEU A 19 -6.59 -0.21 6.72
C LEU A 19 -6.39 -0.70 8.17
N GLN A 20 -7.29 -0.31 9.09
CA GLN A 20 -7.26 -0.76 10.48
C GLN A 20 -7.66 -2.24 10.64
N GLU A 21 -8.61 -2.71 9.82
CA GLU A 21 -9.03 -4.11 9.73
C GLU A 21 -7.88 -4.99 9.24
N GLU A 22 -7.33 -4.68 8.06
CA GLU A 22 -6.21 -5.42 7.45
C GLU A 22 -4.98 -5.45 8.36
N PHE A 23 -4.67 -4.33 9.03
CA PHE A 23 -3.56 -4.28 9.98
C PHE A 23 -3.76 -5.22 11.17
N LYS A 24 -5.01 -5.34 11.65
CA LYS A 24 -5.35 -6.26 12.74
C LYS A 24 -5.21 -7.71 12.27
N GLU A 25 -5.65 -8.03 11.07
CA GLU A 25 -5.55 -9.37 10.48
C GLU A 25 -4.09 -9.79 10.26
N VAL A 26 -3.25 -8.90 9.68
CA VAL A 26 -1.78 -9.12 9.60
C VAL A 26 -1.19 -9.41 10.97
N LYS A 27 -1.55 -8.61 11.99
CA LYS A 27 -1.03 -8.79 13.35
C LYS A 27 -1.43 -10.15 13.93
N GLU A 28 -2.69 -10.55 13.76
CA GLU A 28 -3.22 -11.81 14.27
C GLU A 28 -2.59 -13.02 13.55
N ALA A 29 -2.47 -12.96 12.22
CA ALA A 29 -1.81 -14.00 11.43
C ALA A 29 -0.36 -14.24 11.85
N ILE A 30 0.41 -13.15 12.09
CA ILE A 30 1.79 -13.23 12.59
C ILE A 30 1.85 -13.85 13.99
N ILE A 31 0.98 -13.41 14.91
CA ILE A 31 0.95 -13.92 16.29
C ILE A 31 0.60 -15.41 16.32
N ASN A 32 -0.33 -15.84 15.47
CA ASN A 32 -0.79 -17.23 15.39
C ASN A 32 0.18 -18.15 14.62
N GLY A 33 1.21 -17.59 13.97
CA GLY A 33 2.17 -18.34 13.17
C GLY A 33 1.58 -18.91 11.88
N ASP A 34 0.45 -18.37 11.42
CA ASP A 34 -0.25 -18.81 10.21
C ASP A 34 0.40 -18.19 8.98
N LYS A 35 1.30 -18.95 8.35
CA LYS A 35 2.14 -18.45 7.25
C LYS A 35 1.35 -18.16 5.97
N GLU A 36 0.33 -18.96 5.67
CA GLU A 36 -0.48 -18.78 4.47
C GLU A 36 -1.36 -17.54 4.66
N ASN A 37 -2.05 -17.45 5.80
CA ASN A 37 -2.86 -16.28 6.13
C ASN A 37 -2.00 -15.00 6.18
N THR A 38 -0.80 -15.04 6.79
CA THR A 38 0.09 -13.87 6.86
C THR A 38 0.41 -13.28 5.49
N THR A 39 0.56 -14.11 4.46
CA THR A 39 0.88 -13.62 3.10
C THR A 39 -0.32 -12.91 2.48
N GLU A 40 -1.51 -13.48 2.64
CA GLU A 40 -2.78 -12.90 2.17
C GLU A 40 -3.04 -11.55 2.83
N GLU A 41 -3.02 -11.50 4.17
CA GLU A 41 -3.29 -10.25 4.90
C GLU A 41 -2.26 -9.14 4.57
N ILE A 42 -1.00 -9.49 4.30
CA ILE A 42 0.01 -8.51 3.86
C ILE A 42 -0.34 -7.96 2.48
N LEU A 43 -0.83 -8.80 1.57
CA LEU A 43 -1.24 -8.37 0.24
C LEU A 43 -2.49 -7.48 0.31
N ASP A 44 -3.45 -7.81 1.18
CA ASP A 44 -4.66 -7.00 1.38
C ASP A 44 -4.35 -5.64 2.01
N LEU A 45 -3.44 -5.59 2.98
CA LEU A 45 -2.92 -4.31 3.52
C LEU A 45 -2.26 -3.45 2.42
N ILE A 46 -1.51 -4.06 1.50
CA ILE A 46 -0.93 -3.37 0.34
C ILE A 46 -2.05 -2.90 -0.62
N GLN A 47 -3.06 -3.73 -0.86
CA GLN A 47 -4.19 -3.43 -1.74
C GLN A 47 -4.98 -2.21 -1.24
N VAL A 48 -5.27 -2.13 0.06
CA VAL A 48 -5.90 -0.96 0.68
C VAL A 48 -4.99 0.27 0.56
N SER A 49 -3.70 0.12 0.84
CA SER A 49 -2.73 1.23 0.72
C SER A 49 -2.65 1.79 -0.71
N VAL A 50 -2.71 0.93 -1.73
CA VAL A 50 -2.76 1.34 -3.14
C VAL A 50 -4.08 2.02 -3.48
N GLY A 51 -5.21 1.51 -2.97
CA GLY A 51 -6.52 2.18 -3.09
C GLY A 51 -6.49 3.60 -2.53
N MET A 52 -5.91 3.79 -1.34
CA MET A 52 -5.77 5.11 -0.73
C MET A 52 -4.93 6.05 -1.59
N LEU A 53 -3.82 5.58 -2.18
CA LEU A 53 -3.01 6.39 -3.10
C LEU A 53 -3.81 6.80 -4.34
N ASP A 54 -4.60 5.90 -4.92
CA ASP A 54 -5.49 6.21 -6.04
C ASP A 54 -6.55 7.26 -5.66
N THR A 55 -7.17 7.13 -4.47
CA THR A 55 -8.08 8.13 -3.92
C THR A 55 -7.41 9.50 -3.79
N LYS A 56 -6.16 9.55 -3.31
CA LYS A 56 -5.37 10.79 -3.24
C LYS A 56 -5.08 11.40 -4.62
N VAL A 57 -4.79 10.57 -5.63
CA VAL A 57 -4.59 11.03 -7.01
C VAL A 57 -5.88 11.62 -7.56
N LYS A 58 -7.02 10.92 -7.40
CA LYS A 58 -8.34 11.34 -7.89
C LYS A 58 -8.86 12.61 -7.22
N THR A 59 -8.74 12.70 -5.90
CA THR A 59 -9.40 13.76 -5.11
C THR A 59 -8.52 14.98 -4.85
N GLU A 60 -7.20 14.81 -4.77
CA GLU A 60 -6.25 15.89 -4.45
C GLU A 60 -5.33 16.25 -5.64
N GLY A 61 -5.43 15.55 -6.78
CA GLY A 61 -4.54 15.76 -7.92
C GLY A 61 -3.09 15.43 -7.61
N MET A 62 -2.85 14.46 -6.71
CA MET A 62 -1.51 14.07 -6.29
C MET A 62 -0.68 13.55 -7.47
N ASP A 63 0.55 14.06 -7.60
CA ASP A 63 1.58 13.48 -8.46
C ASP A 63 2.25 12.30 -7.73
N LEU A 64 1.76 11.10 -8.02
CA LEU A 64 2.22 9.87 -7.38
C LEU A 64 3.70 9.58 -7.66
N GLU A 65 4.19 9.86 -8.87
CA GLU A 65 5.59 9.64 -9.22
C GLU A 65 6.51 10.56 -8.40
N LYS A 66 6.14 11.82 -8.25
CA LYS A 66 6.85 12.79 -7.42
C LYS A 66 6.89 12.36 -5.95
N GLU A 67 5.77 11.92 -5.38
CA GLU A 67 5.71 11.49 -3.97
C GLU A 67 6.50 10.19 -3.73
N LEU A 68 6.47 9.22 -4.67
CA LEU A 68 7.31 8.04 -4.61
C LEU A 68 8.81 8.38 -4.65
N ASN A 69 9.21 9.29 -5.54
CA ASN A 69 10.58 9.77 -5.63
C ASN A 69 11.02 10.48 -4.33
N ARG A 70 10.14 11.31 -3.75
CA ARG A 70 10.38 11.98 -2.47
C ARG A 70 10.54 10.98 -1.33
N HIS A 71 9.68 9.96 -1.27
CA HIS A 71 9.75 8.89 -0.28
C HIS A 71 11.09 8.13 -0.37
N ASN A 72 11.50 7.72 -1.58
CA ASN A 72 12.76 7.00 -1.79
C ASN A 72 13.99 7.83 -1.39
N ARG A 73 14.03 9.14 -1.74
CA ARG A 73 15.11 10.04 -1.29
C ARG A 73 15.17 10.13 0.23
N LYS A 74 14.02 10.18 0.91
CA LYS A 74 13.95 10.18 2.38
C LYS A 74 14.51 8.90 3.00
N LEU A 75 14.28 7.73 2.38
CA LEU A 75 14.86 6.46 2.86
C LEU A 75 16.38 6.46 2.69
N VAL A 76 16.88 6.87 1.51
CA VAL A 76 18.33 6.98 1.26
C VAL A 76 18.99 7.96 2.23
N GLY A 77 18.34 9.11 2.50
CA GLY A 77 18.82 10.08 3.49
C GLY A 77 18.79 9.60 4.95
N ARG A 78 18.20 8.43 5.22
CA ARG A 78 18.20 7.73 6.52
C ARG A 78 19.13 6.50 6.49
N ASP A 79 20.09 6.49 5.57
CA ASP A 79 21.08 5.43 5.37
C ASP A 79 20.50 4.06 5.01
N TRP A 80 19.24 3.98 4.58
CA TRP A 80 18.68 2.74 4.05
C TRP A 80 19.32 2.42 2.69
N LYS A 81 19.86 1.20 2.57
CA LYS A 81 20.40 0.68 1.31
C LYS A 81 19.34 -0.14 0.59
N SER A 82 19.09 0.19 -0.68
CA SER A 82 18.23 -0.63 -1.52
C SER A 82 18.90 -1.99 -1.81
N LYS A 83 18.17 -3.08 -1.57
CA LYS A 83 18.54 -4.45 -2.00
C LYS A 83 17.87 -4.83 -3.34
N GLY A 84 16.86 -4.08 -3.76
CA GLY A 84 16.03 -4.38 -4.91
C GLY A 84 14.85 -3.41 -5.01
N LYS A 85 13.96 -3.66 -5.98
CA LYS A 85 12.75 -2.86 -6.18
C LYS A 85 11.57 -3.74 -6.58
N ILE A 86 10.39 -3.35 -6.12
CA ILE A 86 9.11 -3.85 -6.64
C ILE A 86 8.65 -2.84 -7.69
N ILE A 87 8.23 -3.33 -8.86
CA ILE A 87 7.68 -2.48 -9.91
C ILE A 87 6.16 -2.68 -9.89
N ILE A 88 5.44 -1.65 -9.44
CA ILE A 88 3.99 -1.57 -9.57
C ILE A 88 3.72 -0.81 -10.86
N LYS A 89 3.17 -1.49 -11.86
CA LYS A 89 2.80 -0.87 -13.14
C LYS A 89 1.38 -0.36 -13.04
N ILE A 90 1.21 0.95 -13.01
CA ILE A 90 -0.08 1.61 -13.12
C ILE A 90 -0.31 1.84 -14.61
N ASN A 91 -1.24 1.12 -15.22
CA ASN A 91 -1.65 1.43 -16.58
C ASN A 91 -2.81 2.43 -16.48
N SER A 92 -2.58 3.64 -16.99
CA SER A 92 -3.60 4.64 -17.28
C SER A 92 -4.53 4.21 -18.40
#